data_AF-A0A2N9ISR8-F1
#
_entry.id   AF-A0A2N9ISR8-F1
#
_cell.length_a   1.000
_cell.length_b   1.000
_cell.length_c   1.000
_cell.angle_alpha   90.00
_cell.angle_beta   90.00
_cell.angle_gamma   90.00
#
_symmetry.space_group_name_H-M   'P 1'
#
loop_
_entity.id
_entity.type
_entity.pdbx_description
1 polymer ?
#
loop_
_entity_poly.entity_id
_entity_poly.type
_entity_poly.pdbx_seq_one_letter_code
_entity_poly.pdbx_strand_id
1 'polypeptide(L)'
;MMRVYFVTIALFALALSLASASDPDPVQDFCVALDDPKSAVFVNGKFCKDPKLAKAEDFFFKGLDIPGNTDNRVGSNVTTVNVDQIPGLNTLGISVVRIDYAPYGQNPPHTHPRATEILVVLEVALAGLSSQNPGVITIADAVFGSNPPINPDVLAKAFALDQKVVENLQKVFKKNGN
;
A
#
# COMPACT_ATOMS: atom_id res chain seq x y z
N MET A 1 47.50 13.53 -7.74
CA MET A 1 46.70 12.48 -7.09
C MET A 1 45.46 13.04 -6.41
N MET A 2 45.56 13.90 -5.39
CA MET A 2 44.40 14.42 -4.63
C MET A 2 43.25 15.01 -5.48
N ARG A 3 43.56 15.82 -6.51
CA ARG A 3 42.56 16.41 -7.42
C ARG A 3 41.76 15.38 -8.23
N VAL A 4 42.38 14.26 -8.59
CA VAL A 4 41.71 13.19 -9.35
C VAL A 4 40.69 12.48 -8.46
N TYR A 5 41.02 12.26 -7.18
CA TYR A 5 40.09 11.70 -6.19
C TYR A 5 38.88 12.59 -5.93
N PHE A 6 39.06 13.92 -5.85
CA PHE A 6 37.92 14.82 -5.69
C PHE A 6 37.00 14.83 -6.92
N VAL A 7 37.57 14.78 -8.12
CA VAL A 7 36.79 14.71 -9.36
C VAL A 7 36.04 13.38 -9.48
N THR A 8 36.65 12.24 -9.09
CA THR A 8 35.96 10.94 -9.12
C THR A 8 34.86 10.84 -8.06
N ILE A 9 35.07 11.36 -6.85
CA ILE A 9 34.02 11.41 -5.81
C ILE A 9 32.85 12.30 -6.25
N ALA A 10 33.12 13.46 -6.84
CA ALA A 10 32.09 14.36 -7.34
C ALA A 10 31.26 13.74 -8.48
N LEU A 11 31.91 13.03 -9.41
CA LEU A 11 31.22 12.31 -10.49
C LEU A 11 30.39 11.13 -9.96
N PHE A 12 30.89 10.40 -8.96
CA PHE A 12 30.16 9.29 -8.33
C PHE A 12 28.94 9.79 -7.53
N ALA A 13 29.06 10.94 -6.86
CA ALA A 13 27.95 11.59 -6.17
C ALA A 13 26.89 12.11 -7.16
N LEU A 14 27.28 12.61 -8.34
CA LEU A 14 26.34 13.01 -9.41
C LEU A 14 25.64 11.81 -10.07
N ALA A 15 26.24 10.62 -10.01
CA ALA A 15 25.68 9.38 -10.54
C ALA A 15 24.73 8.68 -9.56
N LEU A 16 24.60 9.16 -8.32
CA LEU A 16 23.54 8.73 -7.40
C LEU A 16 22.22 9.33 -7.90
N SER A 17 21.49 8.55 -8.70
CA SER A 17 20.11 8.88 -9.04
C SER A 17 19.31 9.04 -7.75
N LEU A 18 18.66 10.18 -7.59
CA LEU A 18 17.61 10.35 -6.58
C LEU A 18 16.52 9.35 -6.93
N ALA A 19 16.45 8.24 -6.20
CA ALA A 19 15.33 7.33 -6.29
C ALA A 19 14.11 8.06 -5.71
N SER A 20 13.16 8.42 -6.56
CA SER A 20 11.85 8.87 -6.09
C SER A 20 11.10 7.65 -5.55
N ALA A 21 10.77 7.69 -4.27
CA ALA A 21 9.97 6.67 -3.59
C ALA A 21 8.52 7.14 -3.34
N SER A 22 8.10 8.21 -4.04
CA SER A 22 6.76 8.79 -3.95
C SER A 22 6.06 8.77 -5.31
N ASP A 23 4.75 9.00 -5.28
CA ASP A 23 3.97 9.22 -6.49
C ASP A 23 4.49 10.45 -7.27
N PRO A 24 4.32 10.49 -8.61
CA PRO A 24 4.67 11.66 -9.41
C PRO A 24 3.88 12.92 -9.02
N ASP A 25 4.52 14.08 -9.08
CA ASP A 25 3.87 15.36 -8.80
C ASP A 25 2.73 15.67 -9.80
N PRO A 26 1.62 16.28 -9.35
CA PRO A 26 0.53 16.68 -10.22
C PRO A 26 0.96 17.81 -11.16
N VAL A 27 0.48 17.79 -12.40
CA VAL A 27 0.76 18.83 -13.43
C VAL A 27 -0.43 19.76 -13.69
N GLN A 28 -1.49 19.63 -12.89
CA GLN A 28 -2.70 20.46 -12.87
C GLN A 28 -3.36 20.36 -11.49
N ASP A 29 -4.31 21.25 -11.19
CA ASP A 29 -4.97 21.33 -9.88
C ASP A 29 -5.67 20.03 -9.47
N PHE A 30 -6.34 19.35 -10.41
CA PHE A 30 -6.99 18.08 -10.16
C PHE A 30 -7.11 17.22 -11.42
N CYS A 31 -7.08 15.90 -11.23
CA CYS A 31 -7.28 14.88 -12.26
C CYS A 31 -8.14 13.76 -11.67
N VAL A 32 -9.45 13.94 -11.63
CA VAL A 32 -10.38 12.93 -11.07
C VAL A 32 -10.26 11.62 -11.86
N ALA A 33 -9.97 10.51 -11.19
CA ALA A 33 -9.85 9.20 -11.84
C ALA A 33 -11.15 8.76 -12.54
N LEU A 34 -11.00 8.15 -13.71
CA LEU A 34 -12.07 7.43 -14.39
C LEU A 34 -12.06 5.95 -13.98
N ASP A 35 -13.27 5.39 -13.85
CA ASP A 35 -13.45 3.95 -13.80
C ASP A 35 -13.21 3.33 -15.19
N ASP A 36 -12.36 2.31 -15.20
CA ASP A 36 -11.82 1.54 -16.33
C ASP A 36 -12.45 1.87 -17.72
N PRO A 37 -11.79 2.73 -18.53
CA PRO A 37 -12.35 3.07 -19.82
C PRO A 37 -12.26 1.85 -20.73
N LYS A 38 -13.40 1.41 -21.27
CA LYS A 38 -13.57 0.18 -22.08
C LYS A 38 -12.63 0.02 -23.29
N SER A 39 -11.81 1.02 -23.60
CA SER A 39 -10.88 1.07 -24.74
C SER A 39 -9.58 1.83 -24.41
N ALA A 40 -9.13 1.81 -23.15
CA ALA A 40 -7.99 2.60 -22.73
C ALA A 40 -6.64 1.90 -22.94
N VAL A 41 -5.60 2.70 -23.13
CA VAL A 41 -4.19 2.27 -23.06
C VAL A 41 -3.80 2.12 -21.59
N PHE A 42 -2.89 1.20 -21.24
CA PHE A 42 -2.38 1.14 -19.86
C PHE A 42 -1.49 2.35 -19.55
N VAL A 43 -1.79 3.05 -18.46
CA VAL A 43 -1.00 4.18 -17.94
C VAL A 43 -0.57 3.91 -16.51
N ASN A 44 0.47 4.61 -16.03
CA ASN A 44 0.76 4.64 -14.60
C ASN A 44 -0.29 5.51 -13.90
N GLY A 45 -0.93 4.99 -12.85
CA GLY A 45 -2.06 5.65 -12.19
C GLY A 45 -3.39 5.41 -12.92
N LYS A 46 -4.20 6.47 -13.08
CA LYS A 46 -5.52 6.40 -13.72
C LYS A 46 -5.76 7.57 -14.67
N PHE A 47 -6.60 7.35 -15.69
CA PHE A 47 -7.04 8.40 -16.60
C PHE A 47 -7.86 9.47 -15.89
N CYS A 48 -7.73 10.73 -16.34
CA CYS A 48 -8.51 11.84 -15.83
C CYS A 48 -9.87 11.95 -16.54
N LYS A 49 -10.91 12.22 -15.76
CA LYS A 49 -12.18 12.79 -16.21
C LYS A 49 -11.97 14.19 -16.76
N ASP A 50 -12.80 14.64 -17.70
CA ASP A 50 -12.81 16.05 -18.13
C ASP A 50 -12.99 16.94 -16.90
N PRO A 51 -12.07 17.90 -16.62
CA PRO A 51 -12.14 18.77 -15.46
C PRO A 51 -13.46 19.54 -15.34
N LYS A 52 -14.14 19.83 -16.46
CA LYS A 52 -15.44 20.52 -16.47
C LYS A 52 -16.59 19.66 -15.94
N LEU A 53 -16.40 18.35 -15.88
CA LEU A 53 -17.38 17.40 -15.37
C LEU A 53 -17.12 17.01 -13.91
N ALA A 54 -16.02 17.49 -13.32
CA ALA A 54 -15.67 17.23 -11.93
C ALA A 54 -16.73 17.82 -10.98
N LYS A 55 -17.03 17.10 -9.90
CA LYS A 55 -17.99 17.52 -8.88
C LYS A 55 -17.43 17.26 -7.48
N ALA A 56 -18.03 17.89 -6.47
CA ALA A 56 -17.59 17.74 -5.08
C ALA A 56 -17.63 16.27 -4.61
N GLU A 57 -18.57 15.49 -5.13
CA GLU A 57 -18.72 14.07 -4.79
C GLU A 57 -17.53 13.23 -5.27
N ASP A 58 -16.78 13.68 -6.28
CA ASP A 58 -15.57 12.99 -6.75
C ASP A 58 -14.43 13.04 -5.70
N PHE A 59 -14.53 13.93 -4.70
CA PHE A 59 -13.54 14.15 -3.63
C PHE A 59 -14.05 13.74 -2.24
N PHE A 60 -15.19 13.06 -2.17
CA PHE A 60 -15.88 12.76 -0.92
C PHE A 60 -15.94 11.26 -0.64
N PHE A 61 -15.71 10.88 0.61
CA PHE A 61 -15.94 9.52 1.11
C PHE A 61 -16.75 9.56 2.40
N LYS A 62 -17.80 8.75 2.46
CA LYS A 62 -18.57 8.50 3.67
C LYS A 62 -18.11 7.17 4.27
N GLY A 63 -17.80 7.14 5.57
CA GLY A 63 -17.46 5.89 6.26
C GLY A 63 -16.27 5.98 7.20
N LEU A 64 -15.40 7.00 7.09
CA LEU A 64 -14.34 7.21 8.08
C LEU A 64 -14.92 7.60 9.46
N ASP A 65 -16.15 8.09 9.50
CA ASP A 65 -16.94 8.35 10.71
C ASP A 65 -17.48 7.07 11.37
N ILE A 66 -17.51 5.95 10.64
CA ILE A 66 -18.13 4.71 11.09
C ILE A 66 -17.04 3.72 11.54
N PRO A 67 -17.11 3.17 12.76
CA PRO A 67 -16.20 2.11 13.19
C PRO A 67 -16.28 0.86 12.32
N GLY A 68 -15.12 0.32 11.94
CA GLY A 68 -15.02 -0.96 11.23
C GLY A 68 -15.38 -2.16 12.12
N ASN A 69 -15.80 -3.27 11.49
CA ASN A 69 -16.12 -4.49 12.21
C ASN A 69 -14.85 -5.26 12.64
N THR A 70 -14.60 -5.31 13.95
CA THR A 70 -13.45 -6.00 14.54
C THR A 70 -13.74 -7.43 15.00
N ASP A 71 -14.96 -7.95 14.79
CA ASP A 71 -15.31 -9.36 15.05
C ASP A 71 -14.75 -10.28 13.96
N ASN A 72 -13.43 -10.44 13.99
CA ASN A 72 -12.67 -11.25 13.05
C ASN A 72 -11.40 -11.81 13.71
N ARG A 73 -10.73 -12.72 13.02
CA ARG A 73 -9.57 -13.47 13.55
C ARG A 73 -8.42 -12.59 14.07
N VAL A 74 -8.23 -11.41 13.49
CA VAL A 74 -7.13 -10.51 13.87
C VAL A 74 -7.58 -9.42 14.83
N GLY A 75 -8.89 -9.26 15.08
CA GLY A 75 -9.43 -8.28 16.01
C GLY A 75 -9.23 -6.83 15.56
N SER A 76 -9.02 -6.58 14.28
CA SER A 76 -8.86 -5.22 13.73
C SER A 76 -9.54 -5.09 12.37
N ASN A 77 -9.88 -3.86 11.99
CA ASN A 77 -10.38 -3.54 10.67
C ASN A 77 -9.70 -2.28 10.14
N VAL A 78 -9.21 -2.33 8.90
CA VAL A 78 -8.64 -1.20 8.19
C VAL A 78 -9.65 -0.71 7.15
N THR A 79 -10.24 0.47 7.40
CA THR A 79 -11.08 1.16 6.42
C THR A 79 -10.17 2.01 5.53
N THR A 80 -9.87 1.47 4.35
CA THR A 80 -9.00 2.12 3.37
C THR A 80 -9.74 3.16 2.54
N VAL A 81 -9.11 4.33 2.39
CA VAL A 81 -9.60 5.42 1.54
C VAL A 81 -8.46 5.91 0.66
N ASN A 82 -8.29 5.22 -0.46
CA ASN A 82 -7.29 5.51 -1.49
C ASN A 82 -7.97 6.02 -2.77
N VAL A 83 -7.23 6.13 -3.88
CA VAL A 83 -7.77 6.60 -5.17
C VAL A 83 -8.97 5.80 -5.71
N ASP A 84 -9.12 4.53 -5.30
CA ASP A 84 -10.24 3.69 -5.71
C ASP A 84 -11.53 4.01 -4.93
N GLN A 85 -11.43 4.61 -3.73
CA GLN A 85 -12.58 5.09 -2.97
C GLN A 85 -12.86 6.58 -3.16
N ILE A 86 -11.82 7.40 -3.36
CA ILE A 86 -11.94 8.82 -3.69
C ILE A 86 -11.19 9.06 -5.02
N PRO A 87 -11.90 9.05 -6.16
CA PRO A 87 -11.30 9.26 -7.48
C PRO A 87 -10.52 10.59 -7.59
N GLY A 88 -10.93 11.61 -6.83
CA GLY A 88 -10.25 12.91 -6.76
C GLY A 88 -8.84 12.88 -6.15
N LEU A 89 -8.42 11.81 -5.48
CA LEU A 89 -7.05 11.67 -4.96
C LEU A 89 -6.02 11.34 -6.04
N ASN A 90 -6.46 11.02 -7.26
CA ASN A 90 -5.56 10.71 -8.36
C ASN A 90 -4.63 11.91 -8.66
N THR A 91 -3.34 11.62 -8.85
CA THR A 91 -2.19 12.54 -8.99
C THR A 91 -1.77 13.31 -7.73
N LEU A 92 -2.50 13.19 -6.61
CA LEU A 92 -2.19 13.97 -5.41
C LEU A 92 -1.19 13.30 -4.45
N GLY A 93 -0.82 12.05 -4.71
CA GLY A 93 0.20 11.35 -3.92
C GLY A 93 -0.16 11.11 -2.46
N ILE A 94 -1.45 11.06 -2.13
CA ILE A 94 -1.94 10.86 -0.76
C ILE A 94 -3.09 9.87 -0.68
N SER A 95 -3.17 9.16 0.44
CA SER A 95 -4.33 8.37 0.85
C SER A 95 -4.45 8.35 2.38
N VAL A 96 -5.59 7.89 2.89
CA VAL A 96 -5.84 7.82 4.33
C VAL A 96 -6.50 6.50 4.70
N VAL A 97 -6.24 6.03 5.91
CA VAL A 97 -6.90 4.85 6.49
C VAL A 97 -7.42 5.19 7.88
N ARG A 98 -8.53 4.57 8.25
CA ARG A 98 -8.97 4.43 9.65
C ARG A 98 -8.74 2.99 10.08
N ILE A 99 -8.20 2.80 11.27
CA ILE A 99 -7.93 1.49 11.85
C ILE A 99 -8.64 1.38 13.19
N ASP A 100 -9.57 0.44 13.28
CA ASP A 100 -10.28 0.09 14.50
C ASP A 100 -9.71 -1.21 15.07
N TYR A 101 -9.51 -1.26 16.39
CA TYR A 101 -8.99 -2.42 17.12
C TYR A 101 -9.97 -2.85 18.21
N ALA A 102 -10.26 -4.14 18.30
CA ALA A 102 -10.82 -4.76 19.49
C ALA A 102 -9.72 -4.90 20.57
N PRO A 103 -10.08 -5.12 21.85
CA PRO A 103 -9.11 -5.52 22.86
C PRO A 103 -8.27 -6.73 22.39
N TYR A 104 -6.96 -6.62 22.49
CA TYR A 104 -5.97 -7.61 21.99
C TYR A 104 -5.93 -7.82 20.47
N GLY A 105 -6.66 -7.00 19.70
CA GLY A 105 -6.58 -6.99 18.26
C GLY A 105 -5.21 -6.56 17.75
N GLN A 106 -4.85 -7.04 16.56
CA GLN A 106 -3.62 -6.69 15.86
C GLN A 106 -3.91 -6.33 14.40
N ASN A 107 -3.15 -5.38 13.87
CA ASN A 107 -2.97 -5.23 12.45
C ASN A 107 -1.70 -6.03 12.12
N PRO A 108 -1.81 -7.18 11.45
CA PRO A 108 -0.66 -8.09 11.27
C PRO A 108 0.55 -7.38 10.65
N PRO A 109 1.78 -7.88 10.91
CA PRO A 109 2.98 -7.34 10.28
C PRO A 109 2.82 -7.25 8.75
N HIS A 110 2.99 -6.06 8.22
CA HIS A 110 2.82 -5.75 6.79
C HIS A 110 3.76 -4.64 6.35
N THR A 111 3.84 -4.42 5.04
CA THR A 111 4.56 -3.30 4.44
C THR A 111 3.72 -2.60 3.36
N HIS A 112 4.01 -1.34 3.14
CA HIS A 112 3.49 -0.55 2.02
C HIS A 112 4.62 -0.39 0.98
N PRO A 113 4.54 -1.06 -0.18
CA PRO A 113 5.64 -1.05 -1.15
C PRO A 113 5.86 0.30 -1.84
N ARG A 114 4.91 1.24 -1.75
CA ARG A 114 4.93 2.51 -2.49
C ARG A 114 4.66 3.74 -1.62
N ALA A 115 4.69 3.64 -0.30
CA ALA A 115 4.42 4.78 0.56
C ALA A 115 5.09 4.68 1.92
N THR A 116 5.40 5.84 2.49
CA THR A 116 5.58 5.99 3.94
C THR A 116 4.22 6.26 4.58
N GLU A 117 4.07 5.87 5.84
CA GLU A 117 2.86 6.06 6.64
C GLU A 117 3.16 6.97 7.83
N ILE A 118 2.26 7.93 8.08
CA ILE A 118 2.21 8.70 9.33
C ILE A 118 0.94 8.33 10.07
N LEU A 119 1.08 7.88 11.32
CA LEU A 119 -0.03 7.37 12.12
C LEU A 119 -0.26 8.23 13.36
N VAL A 120 -1.53 8.56 13.62
CA VAL A 120 -2.00 9.29 14.79
C VAL A 120 -2.98 8.41 15.55
N VAL A 121 -2.75 8.24 16.85
CA VAL A 121 -3.62 7.47 17.75
C VAL A 121 -4.41 8.43 18.63
N LEU A 122 -5.74 8.36 18.55
CA LEU A 122 -6.68 9.02 19.46
C LEU A 122 -7.53 7.92 20.13
N GLU A 123 -8.85 8.03 20.11
CA GLU A 123 -9.78 6.92 20.41
C GLU A 123 -9.78 5.86 19.28
N VAL A 124 -9.38 6.27 18.07
CA VAL A 124 -9.16 5.43 16.89
C VAL A 124 -7.78 5.74 16.30
N ALA A 125 -7.20 4.82 15.55
CA ALA A 125 -5.98 5.09 14.80
C ALA A 125 -6.32 5.58 13.38
N LEU A 126 -5.72 6.70 12.98
CA LEU A 126 -5.79 7.24 11.63
C LEU A 126 -4.39 7.28 11.05
N ALA A 127 -4.22 6.88 9.80
CA ALA A 127 -2.94 6.98 9.14
C ALA A 127 -3.05 7.61 7.75
N GLY A 128 -2.14 8.53 7.45
CA GLY A 128 -1.95 9.10 6.12
C GLY A 128 -0.78 8.41 5.43
N LEU A 129 -0.92 8.14 4.13
CA LEU A 129 0.15 7.53 3.33
C LEU A 129 0.56 8.44 2.19
N SER A 130 1.86 8.48 1.90
CA SER A 130 2.47 9.32 0.85
C SER A 130 2.32 8.73 -0.58
N SER A 131 1.19 8.09 -0.86
CA SER A 131 0.80 7.62 -2.19
C SER A 131 -0.72 7.53 -2.28
N GLN A 132 -1.26 7.78 -3.47
CA GLN A 132 -2.67 7.57 -3.81
C GLN A 132 -3.03 6.08 -3.81
N ASN A 133 -2.05 5.20 -3.98
CA ASN A 133 -2.20 3.75 -3.96
C ASN A 133 -0.96 3.09 -3.32
N PRO A 134 -0.88 3.08 -1.98
CA PRO A 134 0.30 2.61 -1.25
C PRO A 134 0.57 1.10 -1.44
N GLY A 135 -0.49 0.32 -1.69
CA GLY A 135 -0.45 -1.14 -1.68
C GLY A 135 -0.26 -1.71 -0.26
N VAL A 136 -0.57 -2.99 -0.05
CA VAL A 136 -0.39 -3.65 1.24
C VAL A 136 0.17 -5.05 1.01
N ILE A 137 1.25 -5.40 1.69
CA ILE A 137 1.82 -6.75 1.71
C ILE A 137 1.80 -7.26 3.13
N THR A 138 0.78 -8.04 3.49
CA THR A 138 0.75 -8.75 4.78
C THR A 138 1.79 -9.87 4.76
N ILE A 139 2.76 -9.84 5.66
CA ILE A 139 3.95 -10.69 5.61
C ILE A 139 3.56 -12.17 5.69
N ALA A 140 2.68 -12.53 6.63
CA ALA A 140 2.27 -13.93 6.80
C ALA A 140 1.51 -14.47 5.57
N ASP A 141 0.64 -13.66 4.97
CA ASP A 141 -0.07 -14.03 3.73
C ASP A 141 0.91 -14.18 2.56
N ALA A 142 1.87 -13.27 2.42
CA ALA A 142 2.86 -13.32 1.34
C ALA A 142 3.83 -14.50 1.45
N VAL A 143 4.18 -14.91 2.68
CA VAL A 143 5.13 -16.00 2.93
C VAL A 143 4.45 -17.38 2.97
N PHE A 144 3.33 -17.50 3.69
CA PHE A 144 2.68 -18.78 3.93
C PHE A 144 1.37 -18.96 3.14
N GLY A 145 0.76 -17.88 2.66
CA GLY A 145 -0.52 -17.90 1.93
C GLY A 145 -0.42 -17.57 0.43
N SER A 146 0.79 -17.51 -0.14
CA SER A 146 0.99 -17.16 -1.55
C SER A 146 0.36 -18.20 -2.50
N ASN A 147 0.04 -17.76 -3.72
CA ASN A 147 -0.44 -18.63 -4.79
C ASN A 147 0.38 -18.42 -6.07
N PRO A 148 1.14 -19.43 -6.55
CA PRO A 148 1.38 -20.74 -5.91
C PRO A 148 2.11 -20.62 -4.56
N PRO A 149 1.99 -21.63 -3.67
CA PRO A 149 2.69 -21.63 -2.40
C PRO A 149 4.22 -21.74 -2.60
N ILE A 150 4.99 -21.02 -1.79
CA ILE A 150 6.46 -21.16 -1.76
C ILE A 150 6.82 -22.59 -1.33
N ASN A 151 7.88 -23.16 -1.93
CA ASN A 151 8.36 -24.49 -1.58
C ASN A 151 8.62 -24.59 -0.06
N PRO A 152 7.99 -25.56 0.65
CA PRO A 152 8.11 -25.66 2.10
C PRO A 152 9.55 -25.92 2.59
N ASP A 153 10.41 -26.55 1.79
CA ASP A 153 11.82 -26.77 2.13
C ASP A 153 12.61 -25.46 2.20
N VAL A 154 12.28 -24.51 1.32
CA VAL A 154 12.90 -23.18 1.29
C VAL A 154 12.52 -22.42 2.55
N LEU A 155 11.23 -22.43 2.92
CA LEU A 155 10.74 -21.77 4.12
C LEU A 155 11.27 -22.46 5.39
N ALA A 156 11.31 -23.79 5.42
CA ALA A 156 11.86 -24.56 6.54
C ALA A 156 13.32 -24.17 6.80
N LYS A 157 14.12 -24.07 5.74
CA LYS A 157 15.51 -23.60 5.83
C LYS A 157 15.61 -22.12 6.23
N ALA A 158 14.79 -21.24 5.65
CA ALA A 158 14.84 -19.81 5.90
C ALA A 158 14.45 -19.43 7.34
N PHE A 159 13.46 -20.12 7.90
CA PHE A 159 12.95 -19.88 9.25
C PHE A 159 13.52 -20.84 10.30
N ALA A 160 14.40 -21.75 9.91
CA ALA A 160 14.94 -22.82 10.77
C ALA A 160 13.84 -23.64 11.47
N LEU A 161 12.83 -24.04 10.71
CA LEU A 161 11.67 -24.82 11.16
C LEU A 161 11.64 -26.21 10.51
N ASP A 162 10.94 -27.14 11.16
CA ASP A 162 10.58 -28.39 10.51
C ASP A 162 9.61 -28.14 9.34
N GLN A 163 9.79 -28.87 8.24
CA GLN A 163 8.92 -28.79 7.07
C GLN A 163 7.43 -28.97 7.43
N LYS A 164 7.12 -29.87 8.36
CA LYS A 164 5.75 -30.10 8.84
C LYS A 164 5.14 -28.88 9.52
N VAL A 165 5.95 -28.08 10.23
CA VAL A 165 5.49 -26.82 10.85
C VAL A 165 5.17 -25.81 9.75
N VAL A 166 6.01 -25.70 8.73
CA VAL A 166 5.77 -24.84 7.57
C VAL A 166 4.50 -25.23 6.83
N GLU A 167 4.31 -26.51 6.53
CA GLU A 167 3.10 -27.00 5.86
C GLU A 167 1.83 -26.72 6.69
N ASN A 168 1.92 -26.80 8.02
CA ASN A 168 0.82 -26.42 8.90
C ASN A 168 0.55 -24.92 8.83
N LEU A 169 1.58 -24.06 8.87
CA LEU A 169 1.41 -22.62 8.70
C LEU A 169 0.79 -22.30 7.33
N GLN A 170 1.26 -22.94 6.26
CA GLN A 170 0.68 -22.76 4.92
C GLN A 170 -0.79 -23.14 4.87
N LYS A 171 -1.22 -24.20 5.58
CA LYS A 171 -2.66 -24.54 5.70
C LYS A 171 -3.45 -23.47 6.46
N VAL A 172 -2.88 -22.88 7.50
CA VAL A 172 -3.52 -21.84 8.31
C VAL A 172 -3.76 -20.55 7.52
N PHE A 173 -2.83 -20.20 6.61
CA PHE A 173 -2.88 -18.97 5.80
C PHE A 173 -3.35 -19.18 4.36
N LYS A 174 -3.64 -20.42 3.96
CA LYS A 174 -4.18 -20.72 2.63
C LYS A 174 -5.53 -20.01 2.46
N LYS A 175 -5.59 -19.04 1.56
CA LYS A 175 -6.85 -18.46 1.11
C LYS A 175 -7.58 -19.54 0.29
N ASN A 176 -8.77 -19.95 0.73
CA ASN A 176 -9.67 -20.66 -0.16
C ASN A 176 -9.96 -19.71 -1.32
N GLY A 177 -9.75 -20.15 -2.56
CA GLY A 177 -9.94 -19.30 -3.73
C GLY A 177 -11.33 -18.67 -3.69
N ASN A 178 -11.37 -17.34 -3.60
CA ASN A 178 -12.53 -16.55 -3.96
C ASN A 178 -12.55 -16.42 -5.48
#